data_AF-A0A2N2GEA4-F1
#
_entry.id   AF-A0A2N2GEA4-F1
#
_cell.length_a   1.000
_cell.length_b   1.000
_cell.length_c   1.000
_cell.angle_alpha   90.00
_cell.angle_beta   90.00
_cell.angle_gamma   90.00
#
_symmetry.space_group_name_H-M   'P 1'
#
loop_
_entity.id
_entity.type
_entity.pdbx_description
1 polymer ?
#
loop_
_entity_poly.entity_id
_entity_poly.type
_entity_poly.pdbx_seq_one_letter_code
_entity_poly.pdbx_strand_id
1 'polypeptide(L)'
;MNFKIGPAATGILTPVTIVDGKIGKLQFMNGNQVAKPHLDCRMALALYRAYPIFSANGSISKVIAGLFYSYRLVKNTNRLSLHASGLAMDIYGVKLEDGSYYSVDSDYEKGLGSGSTCEGSPKTRAGRILRQLACDLDESHFFSAILTPDSDRE
;
A
#
# COMPACT_ATOMS: atom_id res chain seq x y z
N MET A 1 7.26 5.99 -16.95
CA MET A 1 7.58 5.26 -15.70
C MET A 1 9.02 5.64 -15.33
N ASN A 2 9.24 6.35 -14.23
CA ASN A 2 10.53 6.97 -13.89
C ASN A 2 11.16 6.33 -12.64
N PHE A 3 11.73 5.14 -12.82
CA PHE A 3 12.62 4.54 -11.82
C PHE A 3 14.05 5.01 -12.08
N LYS A 4 14.78 5.30 -11.00
CA LYS A 4 16.23 5.45 -11.03
C LYS A 4 16.85 4.52 -10.02
N ILE A 5 18.11 4.13 -10.27
CA ILE A 5 18.96 3.55 -9.24
C ILE A 5 18.98 4.54 -8.07
N GLY A 6 18.56 4.07 -6.91
CA GLY A 6 18.51 4.85 -5.69
C GLY A 6 19.88 4.87 -4.98
N PRO A 7 20.08 5.76 -4.00
CA PRO A 7 21.23 5.67 -3.10
C PRO A 7 21.24 4.32 -2.37
N ALA A 8 22.43 3.86 -1.97
CA ALA A 8 22.53 2.68 -1.12
C ALA A 8 21.82 2.91 0.22
N ALA A 9 21.10 1.89 0.70
CA ALA A 9 20.41 1.90 1.97
C ALA A 9 20.55 0.53 2.64
N THR A 10 20.92 0.53 3.92
CA THR A 10 21.09 -0.71 4.68
C THR A 10 19.83 -1.55 4.64
N GLY A 11 19.98 -2.85 4.34
CA GLY A 11 18.87 -3.81 4.25
C GLY A 11 18.18 -3.89 2.89
N ILE A 12 18.38 -2.91 2.00
CA ILE A 12 17.87 -2.94 0.62
C ILE A 12 18.92 -3.58 -0.30
N LEU A 13 18.54 -4.62 -1.05
CA LEU A 13 19.48 -5.32 -1.94
C LEU A 13 19.69 -4.55 -3.24
N THR A 14 18.61 -4.05 -3.83
CA THR A 14 18.64 -3.32 -5.11
C THR A 14 17.85 -2.01 -5.01
N PRO A 15 18.46 -0.92 -4.52
CA PRO A 15 17.74 0.30 -4.22
C PRO A 15 17.27 1.01 -5.48
N VAL A 16 16.00 1.41 -5.48
CA VAL A 16 15.39 2.23 -6.53
C VAL A 16 14.59 3.38 -5.93
N THR A 17 14.48 4.47 -6.68
CA THR A 17 13.63 5.61 -6.32
C THR A 17 12.64 5.90 -7.45
N ILE A 18 11.36 6.07 -7.07
CA ILE A 18 10.30 6.57 -7.96
C ILE A 18 10.29 8.08 -7.85
N VAL A 19 10.95 8.76 -8.78
CA VAL A 19 11.35 10.17 -8.62
C VAL A 19 10.17 11.14 -8.61
N ASP A 20 9.13 10.84 -9.40
CA ASP A 20 7.91 11.62 -9.51
C ASP A 20 6.76 11.06 -8.65
N GLY A 21 7.03 10.00 -7.87
CA GLY A 21 6.04 9.32 -7.05
C GLY A 21 4.91 8.66 -7.83
N LYS A 22 5.04 8.47 -9.15
CA LYS A 22 3.99 7.92 -10.01
C LYS A 22 4.31 6.54 -10.54
N ILE A 23 3.28 5.71 -10.58
CA ILE A 23 3.26 4.46 -11.34
C ILE A 23 1.96 4.45 -12.15
N GLY A 24 2.09 4.50 -13.49
CA GLY A 24 0.93 4.69 -14.36
C GLY A 24 0.20 5.99 -14.00
N LYS A 25 -1.11 5.90 -13.75
CA LYS A 25 -1.94 7.03 -13.28
C LYS A 25 -1.93 7.21 -11.76
N LEU A 26 -1.41 6.23 -11.01
CA LEU A 26 -1.41 6.24 -9.55
C LEU A 26 -0.29 7.16 -9.03
N GLN A 27 -0.63 8.07 -8.12
CA GLN A 27 0.32 8.94 -7.43
C GLN A 27 0.43 8.56 -5.95
N PHE A 28 1.64 8.29 -5.48
CA PHE A 28 1.92 8.12 -4.05
C PHE A 28 2.11 9.48 -3.37
N MET A 29 1.53 9.61 -2.19
CA MET A 29 1.55 10.82 -1.37
C MET A 29 2.01 10.47 0.04
N ASN A 30 2.73 11.39 0.70
CA ASN A 30 2.96 11.38 2.14
C ASN A 30 2.22 12.58 2.73
N GLY A 31 1.07 12.32 3.36
CA GLY A 31 0.10 13.37 3.67
C GLY A 31 -0.32 14.13 2.41
N ASN A 32 -0.02 15.43 2.37
CA ASN A 32 -0.34 16.31 1.24
C ASN A 32 0.82 16.50 0.24
N GLN A 33 1.98 15.88 0.47
CA GLN A 33 3.15 16.01 -0.39
C GLN A 33 3.27 14.80 -1.31
N VAL A 34 3.75 15.01 -2.54
CA VAL A 34 4.11 13.90 -3.43
C VAL A 34 5.23 13.09 -2.79
N ALA A 35 5.00 11.80 -2.58
CA ALA A 35 6.02 10.92 -2.03
C ALA A 35 7.10 10.66 -3.08
N LYS A 36 8.32 10.37 -2.60
CA LYS A 36 9.42 9.85 -3.42
C LYS A 36 9.80 8.47 -2.88
N PRO A 37 9.02 7.42 -3.21
CA PRO A 37 9.26 6.07 -2.72
C PRO A 37 10.71 5.65 -2.98
N HIS A 38 11.42 5.26 -1.92
CA HIS A 38 12.74 4.66 -1.97
C HIS A 38 12.65 3.27 -1.34
N LEU A 39 12.92 2.25 -2.15
CA LEU A 39 12.53 0.86 -1.87
C LEU A 39 13.37 -0.12 -2.69
N ASP A 40 13.20 -1.42 -2.43
CA ASP A 40 13.87 -2.47 -3.19
C ASP A 40 13.22 -2.65 -4.58
N CYS A 41 14.01 -2.98 -5.60
CA CYS A 41 13.52 -3.18 -6.96
C CYS A 41 12.38 -4.21 -7.05
N ARG A 42 12.37 -5.23 -6.17
CA ARG A 42 11.26 -6.19 -6.10
C ARG A 42 9.94 -5.54 -5.70
N MET A 43 9.97 -4.65 -4.70
CA MET A 43 8.79 -3.90 -4.27
C MET A 43 8.34 -2.92 -5.36
N ALA A 44 9.27 -2.28 -6.06
CA ALA A 44 8.97 -1.42 -7.21
C ALA A 44 8.23 -2.18 -8.30
N LEU A 45 8.72 -3.38 -8.64
CA LEU A 45 8.12 -4.24 -9.64
C LEU A 45 6.72 -4.73 -9.20
N ALA A 46 6.55 -5.09 -7.93
CA ALA A 46 5.25 -5.47 -7.37
C ALA A 46 4.24 -4.32 -7.49
N LEU A 47 4.62 -3.11 -7.09
CA LEU A 47 3.77 -1.93 -7.24
C LEU A 47 3.46 -1.60 -8.71
N TYR A 48 4.41 -1.81 -9.63
CA TYR A 48 4.15 -1.67 -11.07
C TYR A 48 3.17 -2.71 -11.62
N ARG A 49 3.16 -3.92 -11.08
CA ARG A 49 2.19 -4.94 -11.50
C ARG A 49 0.82 -4.71 -10.85
N ALA A 50 0.80 -4.20 -9.62
CA ALA A 50 -0.41 -3.97 -8.85
C ALA A 50 -1.14 -2.65 -9.17
N TYR A 51 -0.50 -1.64 -9.79
CA TYR A 51 -1.15 -0.33 -9.99
C TYR A 51 -2.53 -0.39 -10.70
N PRO A 52 -2.80 -1.30 -11.67
CA PRO A 52 -4.12 -1.37 -12.30
C PRO A 52 -5.24 -1.72 -11.31
N ILE A 53 -4.93 -2.47 -10.23
CA ILE A 53 -5.88 -2.87 -9.19
C ILE A 53 -6.45 -1.64 -8.48
N PHE A 54 -5.61 -0.62 -8.22
CA PHE A 54 -6.07 0.63 -7.63
C PHE A 54 -7.09 1.35 -8.52
N SER A 55 -6.81 1.42 -9.83
CA SER A 55 -7.76 2.03 -10.77
C SER A 55 -9.06 1.24 -10.89
N ALA A 56 -9.00 -0.09 -10.85
CA ALA A 56 -10.18 -0.95 -10.87
C ALA A 56 -11.06 -0.75 -9.63
N ASN A 57 -10.44 -0.45 -8.49
CA ASN A 57 -11.12 -0.19 -7.22
C ASN A 57 -11.57 1.27 -7.11
N GLY A 58 -12.72 1.60 -7.69
CA GLY A 58 -13.34 2.91 -7.52
C GLY A 58 -12.58 4.07 -8.19
N SER A 59 -11.70 3.79 -9.16
CA SER A 59 -10.86 4.79 -9.83
C SER A 59 -9.94 5.53 -8.84
N ILE A 60 -9.23 4.78 -7.98
CA ILE A 60 -8.22 5.37 -7.10
C ILE A 60 -7.10 5.97 -7.96
N SER A 61 -6.85 7.27 -7.73
CA SER A 61 -5.80 8.04 -8.42
C SER A 61 -4.62 8.38 -7.50
N LYS A 62 -4.83 8.41 -6.18
CA LYS A 62 -3.75 8.66 -5.20
C LYS A 62 -3.81 7.70 -4.02
N VAL A 63 -2.63 7.30 -3.55
CA VAL A 63 -2.45 6.50 -2.32
C VAL A 63 -1.71 7.37 -1.32
N ILE A 64 -2.29 7.55 -0.14
CA ILE A 64 -1.65 8.20 1.00
C ILE A 64 -0.91 7.11 1.76
N ALA A 65 0.41 7.13 1.68
CA ALA A 65 1.29 6.11 2.22
C ALA A 65 2.22 6.67 3.30
N GLY A 66 2.65 5.79 4.19
CA GLY A 66 3.71 6.06 5.14
C GLY A 66 5.10 6.04 4.53
N LEU A 67 6.09 5.80 5.38
CA LEU A 67 7.47 5.60 4.93
C LEU A 67 7.56 4.30 4.13
N PHE A 68 8.29 4.34 3.02
CA PHE A 68 8.61 3.16 2.19
C PHE A 68 9.89 2.44 2.65
N TYR A 69 10.69 3.14 3.47
CA TYR A 69 11.90 2.63 4.07
C TYR A 69 12.07 3.19 5.47
N SER A 70 12.39 2.30 6.41
CA SER A 70 12.79 2.66 7.77
C SER A 70 13.59 1.51 8.37
N TYR A 71 14.88 1.73 8.60
CA TYR A 71 15.74 0.71 9.20
C TYR A 71 15.47 0.56 10.70
N ARG A 72 14.55 -0.34 11.06
CA ARG A 72 14.13 -0.59 12.45
C ARG A 72 13.69 -2.03 12.67
N LEU A 73 13.72 -2.45 13.93
CA LEU A 73 13.08 -3.70 14.36
C LEU A 73 11.56 -3.53 14.46
N VAL A 74 10.83 -4.63 14.33
CA VAL A 74 9.40 -4.67 14.69
C VAL A 74 9.29 -4.49 16.20
N LYS A 75 8.38 -3.62 16.65
CA LYS A 75 8.18 -3.27 18.06
C LYS A 75 8.06 -4.53 18.92
N ASN A 76 8.76 -4.55 20.06
CA ASN A 76 8.78 -5.66 21.02
C ASN A 76 9.32 -7.00 20.46
N THR A 77 10.07 -6.99 19.36
CA THR A 77 10.70 -8.20 18.81
C THR A 77 12.15 -7.92 18.40
N ASN A 78 12.93 -8.99 18.19
CA ASN A 78 14.26 -8.91 17.58
C ASN A 78 14.23 -9.09 16.05
N ARG A 79 13.04 -9.07 15.45
CA ARG A 79 12.86 -9.26 14.01
C ARG A 79 13.00 -7.93 13.28
N LEU A 80 13.83 -7.90 12.26
CA LEU A 80 13.95 -6.74 11.38
C LEU A 80 12.63 -6.50 10.62
N SER A 81 12.17 -5.24 10.56
CA SER A 81 10.95 -4.90 9.83
C SER A 81 11.15 -5.04 8.32
N LEU A 82 10.10 -5.42 7.58
CA LEU A 82 10.13 -5.40 6.11
C LEU A 82 10.34 -3.99 5.53
N HIS A 83 9.96 -2.95 6.29
CA HIS A 83 10.31 -1.55 5.98
C HIS A 83 11.83 -1.33 5.97
N ALA A 84 12.60 -2.07 6.76
CA ALA A 84 14.06 -1.98 6.77
C ALA A 84 14.69 -2.62 5.52
N SER A 85 13.95 -3.45 4.79
CA SER A 85 14.39 -4.03 3.53
C SER A 85 13.81 -3.31 2.30
N GLY A 86 13.03 -2.25 2.49
CA GLY A 86 12.32 -1.58 1.39
C GLY A 86 11.30 -2.48 0.70
N LEU A 87 10.73 -3.45 1.43
CA LEU A 87 9.79 -4.47 0.93
C LEU A 87 8.38 -4.33 1.53
N ALA A 88 8.09 -3.20 2.18
CA ALA A 88 6.78 -2.91 2.75
C ALA A 88 6.37 -1.46 2.49
N MET A 89 5.06 -1.23 2.52
CA MET A 89 4.44 0.09 2.44
C MET A 89 3.17 0.04 3.28
N ASP A 90 2.95 1.08 4.08
CA ASP A 90 1.71 1.24 4.84
C ASP A 90 0.81 2.22 4.09
N ILE A 91 -0.45 1.85 3.86
CA ILE A 91 -1.46 2.72 3.24
C ILE A 91 -2.36 3.28 4.34
N TYR A 92 -2.44 4.60 4.44
CA TYR A 92 -3.31 5.29 5.40
C TYR A 92 -4.62 5.76 4.76
N GLY A 93 -4.69 5.88 3.44
CA GLY A 93 -5.89 6.29 2.75
C GLY A 93 -5.71 6.36 1.24
N VAL A 94 -6.81 6.61 0.54
CA VAL A 94 -6.84 6.71 -0.92
C VAL A 94 -7.66 7.93 -1.36
N LYS A 95 -7.31 8.52 -2.50
CA LYS A 95 -8.14 9.51 -3.19
C LYS A 95 -8.58 8.97 -4.54
N LEU A 96 -9.86 9.14 -4.84
CA LEU A 96 -10.46 8.77 -6.13
C LEU A 96 -10.27 9.89 -7.16
N GLU A 97 -10.50 9.58 -8.43
CA GLU A 97 -10.55 10.59 -9.51
C GLU A 97 -11.67 11.63 -9.30
N ASP A 98 -12.77 11.26 -8.65
CA ASP A 98 -13.88 12.17 -8.30
C ASP A 98 -13.56 13.14 -7.13
N GLY A 99 -12.36 13.03 -6.56
CA GLY A 99 -11.90 13.88 -5.44
C GLY A 99 -12.24 13.34 -4.05
N SER A 100 -13.06 12.28 -3.94
CA SER A 100 -13.33 11.61 -2.67
C SER A 100 -12.04 11.13 -2.01
N TYR A 101 -11.97 11.27 -0.69
CA TYR A 101 -10.90 10.72 0.15
C TYR A 101 -11.49 9.71 1.12
N TYR A 102 -10.87 8.53 1.19
CA TYR A 102 -11.21 7.50 2.18
C TYR A 102 -9.98 7.18 3.02
N SER A 103 -10.15 7.25 4.33
CA SER A 103 -9.15 6.92 5.33
C SER A 103 -9.26 5.44 5.70
N VAL A 104 -8.14 4.73 5.73
CA VAL A 104 -8.13 3.34 6.22
C VAL A 104 -8.49 3.28 7.70
N ASP A 105 -8.10 4.27 8.49
CA ASP A 105 -8.33 4.27 9.93
C ASP A 105 -9.82 4.40 10.30
N SER A 106 -10.54 5.31 9.64
CA SER A 106 -11.95 5.60 9.97
C SER A 106 -12.96 4.88 9.08
N ASP A 107 -12.63 4.61 7.82
CA ASP A 107 -13.61 4.17 6.83
C ASP A 107 -13.50 2.68 6.49
N TYR A 108 -12.45 1.99 6.95
CA TYR A 108 -12.32 0.54 6.79
C TYR A 108 -13.28 -0.18 7.74
N GLU A 109 -14.28 -0.85 7.18
CA GLU A 109 -15.24 -1.63 7.97
C GLU A 109 -14.62 -2.97 8.42
N LYS A 110 -14.29 -3.05 9.71
CA LYS A 110 -13.63 -4.22 10.33
C LYS A 110 -14.60 -5.39 10.54
N GLY A 111 -14.07 -6.61 10.57
CA GLY A 111 -14.77 -7.81 10.99
C GLY A 111 -15.73 -8.42 9.96
N LEU A 112 -15.60 -8.06 8.68
CA LEU A 112 -16.50 -8.52 7.62
C LEU A 112 -15.96 -9.70 6.78
N GLY A 113 -14.65 -10.00 6.87
CA GLY A 113 -13.96 -10.96 6.00
C GLY A 113 -14.16 -12.44 6.33
N SER A 114 -15.11 -12.78 7.20
CA SER A 114 -15.47 -14.16 7.54
C SER A 114 -16.73 -14.65 6.80
N GLY A 115 -17.22 -13.87 5.82
CA GLY A 115 -18.36 -14.22 4.98
C GLY A 115 -18.00 -15.11 3.80
N SER A 116 -18.93 -15.26 2.85
CA SER A 116 -18.72 -16.00 1.59
C SER A 116 -17.73 -15.34 0.63
N THR A 117 -17.43 -14.06 0.83
CA THR A 117 -16.50 -13.27 0.04
C THR A 117 -15.51 -12.56 0.96
N CYS A 118 -14.34 -12.22 0.44
CA CYS A 118 -13.27 -11.58 1.21
C CYS A 118 -13.68 -10.18 1.74
N GLU A 119 -14.43 -9.42 0.92
CA GLU A 119 -14.92 -8.11 1.27
C GLU A 119 -16.09 -8.15 2.26
N GLY A 120 -16.82 -9.26 2.32
CA GLY A 120 -18.00 -9.42 3.17
C GLY A 120 -19.16 -8.51 2.75
N SER A 121 -19.87 -7.95 3.73
CA SER A 121 -21.06 -7.11 3.49
C SER A 121 -20.88 -5.68 4.02
N PRO A 122 -20.00 -4.87 3.40
CA PRO A 122 -19.75 -3.48 3.80
C PRO A 122 -21.00 -2.62 3.62
N LYS A 123 -21.28 -1.76 4.60
CA LYS A 123 -22.46 -0.88 4.63
C LYS A 123 -22.24 0.44 3.91
N THR A 124 -20.99 0.86 3.77
CA THR A 124 -20.60 2.15 3.19
C THR A 124 -19.85 1.95 1.87
N ARG A 125 -19.91 2.98 1.00
CA ARG A 125 -19.12 2.99 -0.25
C ARG A 125 -17.61 2.91 0.05
N ALA A 126 -17.16 3.63 1.08
CA ALA A 126 -15.75 3.68 1.47
C ALA A 126 -15.25 2.33 1.98
N GLY A 127 -15.99 1.71 2.92
CA GLY A 127 -15.69 0.37 3.43
C GLY A 127 -15.64 -0.67 2.32
N ARG A 128 -16.60 -0.63 1.38
CA ARG A 128 -16.59 -1.53 0.21
C ARG A 128 -15.34 -1.37 -0.65
N ILE A 129 -14.97 -0.13 -1.00
CA ILE A 129 -13.79 0.12 -1.85
C ILE A 129 -12.51 -0.32 -1.15
N LEU A 130 -12.35 0.01 0.14
CA LEU A 130 -11.14 -0.32 0.88
C LEU A 130 -11.00 -1.83 1.11
N ARG A 131 -12.10 -2.54 1.39
CA ARG A 131 -12.08 -3.99 1.54
C ARG A 131 -11.83 -4.70 0.21
N GLN A 132 -12.52 -4.29 -0.86
CA GLN A 132 -12.27 -4.85 -2.20
C GLN A 132 -10.82 -4.64 -2.64
N LEU A 133 -10.26 -3.45 -2.40
CA LEU A 133 -8.85 -3.18 -2.68
C LEU A 133 -7.92 -4.16 -1.94
N ALA A 134 -8.17 -4.41 -0.66
CA ALA A 134 -7.36 -5.35 0.11
C ALA A 134 -7.48 -6.79 -0.44
N CYS A 135 -8.68 -7.22 -0.80
CA CYS A 135 -8.94 -8.53 -1.38
C CYS A 135 -8.24 -8.71 -2.74
N ASP A 136 -8.39 -7.75 -3.64
CA ASP A 136 -7.78 -7.82 -4.98
C ASP A 136 -6.25 -7.78 -4.91
N LEU A 137 -5.69 -7.03 -3.95
CA LEU A 137 -4.24 -7.01 -3.71
C LEU A 137 -3.75 -8.37 -3.18
N ASP A 138 -4.51 -9.02 -2.30
CA ASP A 138 -4.17 -10.33 -1.75
C ASP A 138 -4.26 -11.43 -2.83
N GLU A 139 -5.34 -11.44 -3.61
CA GLU A 139 -5.57 -12.37 -4.72
C GLU A 139 -4.53 -12.22 -5.85
N SER A 140 -3.95 -11.03 -6.01
CA SER A 140 -2.90 -10.80 -7.02
C SER A 140 -1.62 -11.61 -6.77
N HIS A 141 -1.37 -12.00 -5.52
CA HIS A 141 -0.15 -12.66 -5.06
C HIS A 141 1.16 -11.90 -5.40
N PHE A 142 1.09 -10.60 -5.70
CA PHE A 142 2.28 -9.76 -5.87
C PHE A 142 2.95 -9.40 -4.54
N PHE A 143 2.19 -9.51 -3.44
CA PHE A 143 2.67 -9.31 -2.08
C PHE A 143 2.54 -10.62 -1.31
N SER A 144 3.50 -10.91 -0.43
CA SER A 144 3.45 -12.12 0.41
C SER A 144 2.43 -12.02 1.55
N ALA A 145 2.00 -10.80 1.88
CA ALA A 145 1.01 -10.54 2.91
C ALA A 145 0.35 -9.18 2.66
N ILE A 146 -0.97 -9.14 2.81
CA ILE A 146 -1.75 -7.91 2.93
C ILE A 146 -2.24 -7.80 4.37
N LEU A 147 -1.73 -6.81 5.10
CA LEU A 147 -2.17 -6.53 6.46
C LEU A 147 -3.27 -5.47 6.41
N THR A 148 -4.37 -5.75 7.10
CA THR A 148 -5.52 -4.85 7.17
C THR A 148 -5.80 -4.48 8.63
N PRO A 149 -6.71 -3.53 8.91
CA PRO A 149 -7.13 -3.26 10.28
C PRO A 149 -7.77 -4.46 11.02
N ASP A 150 -8.08 -5.55 10.32
CA ASP A 150 -8.49 -6.82 10.93
C ASP A 150 -7.29 -7.68 11.39
N SER A 151 -6.08 -7.40 10.88
CA SER A 151 -4.83 -8.10 11.22
C SER A 151 -4.21 -7.63 12.54
N ASP A 152 -4.68 -6.51 13.10
CA ASP A 152 -4.23 -5.99 14.42
C ASP A 152 -4.76 -6.81 15.61
N ARG A 153 -5.36 -7.98 15.34
CA ARG A 153 -5.90 -8.89 16.36
C ARG A 153 -4.88 -9.96 16.76
N GLU A 154 -3.72 -9.55 17.28
CA GLU A 154 -2.85 -10.36 18.17
C GLU A 154 -2.06 -9.48 19.15
#